data_AF-A0A0L9V5L9-F1
#
_entry.id   AF-A0A0L9V5L9-F1
#
_cell.length_a   1.000
_cell.length_b   1.000
_cell.length_c   1.000
_cell.angle_alpha   90.00
_cell.angle_beta   90.00
_cell.angle_gamma   90.00
#
_symmetry.space_group_name_H-M   'P 1'
#
loop_
_entity.id
_entity.type
_entity.pdbx_description
1 polymer ?
#
loop_
_entity_poly.entity_id
_entity_poly.type
_entity_poly.pdbx_seq_one_letter_code
_entity_poly.pdbx_strand_id
1 'polypeptide(L)'
;MDICRDLCKCCLGIVFSLGFSALFLWLSLRTDPPKCSLQSLSLLTENDTVVFQLSLQNVNKDKGVKYGVVLVTFALFLDNTTTRPLANATLLPFYQGRRKTARKWGSAVAPRLLARLNRTAAVKNGNVFLRVEFATRVKYKVWLSFYIKRHHLVGGANVEINASSGEKVEPKAIRLGDVPPRLGSRAAMVRSSYVAVVGVFVTVFFLSCVDG
;
A
#
# COMPACT_ATOMS: atom_id res chain seq x y z
N MET A 1 -28.82 11.36 50.86
CA MET A 1 -28.91 11.65 49.41
C MET A 1 -27.76 10.98 48.65
N ASP A 2 -27.24 9.87 49.19
CA ASP A 2 -25.88 9.39 48.90
C ASP A 2 -25.89 8.12 48.03
N ILE A 3 -26.95 7.31 48.14
CA ILE A 3 -27.18 6.10 47.33
C ILE A 3 -27.25 6.44 45.83
N CYS A 4 -27.85 7.56 45.45
CA CYS A 4 -27.97 7.98 44.05
C CYS A 4 -26.62 8.45 43.46
N ARG A 5 -25.74 9.00 44.31
CA ARG A 5 -24.40 9.49 43.94
C ARG A 5 -23.43 8.33 43.74
N ASP A 6 -23.52 7.30 44.58
CA ASP A 6 -22.68 6.10 44.49
C ASP A 6 -23.11 5.17 43.34
N LEU A 7 -24.41 5.06 43.07
CA LEU A 7 -24.93 4.32 41.91
C LEU A 7 -24.51 4.99 40.58
N CYS A 8 -24.58 6.32 40.52
CA CYS A 8 -24.18 7.10 39.34
C CYS A 8 -22.68 6.98 39.04
N LYS A 9 -21.81 7.01 40.07
CA LYS A 9 -20.36 6.78 39.91
C LYS A 9 -20.03 5.37 39.41
N CYS A 10 -20.76 4.36 39.90
CA CYS A 10 -20.58 2.97 39.45
C CYS A 10 -21.02 2.77 37.99
N CYS A 11 -22.18 3.32 37.60
CA CYS A 11 -22.67 3.26 36.22
C CYS A 11 -21.75 3.98 35.23
N LEU A 12 -21.22 5.16 35.59
CA LEU A 12 -20.26 5.88 34.76
C LEU A 12 -18.99 5.06 34.54
N GLY A 13 -18.45 4.44 35.59
CA GLY A 13 -17.27 3.58 35.51
C GLY A 13 -17.46 2.37 34.60
N ILE A 14 -18.65 1.74 34.63
CA ILE A 14 -18.99 0.64 33.72
C ILE A 14 -19.05 1.12 32.27
N VAL A 15 -19.71 2.24 31.99
CA VAL A 15 -19.78 2.81 30.63
C VAL A 15 -18.38 3.14 30.09
N PHE A 16 -17.51 3.75 30.91
CA PHE A 16 -16.13 4.03 30.51
C PHE A 16 -15.33 2.74 30.25
N SER A 17 -15.41 1.75 31.13
CA SER A 17 -14.67 0.49 30.95
C SER A 17 -15.13 -0.29 29.71
N LEU A 18 -16.44 -0.33 29.44
CA LEU A 18 -16.98 -0.90 28.20
C LEU A 18 -16.52 -0.11 26.97
N GLY A 19 -16.53 1.22 27.05
CA GLY A 19 -16.04 2.10 25.98
C GLY A 19 -14.56 1.89 25.67
N PHE A 20 -13.70 1.85 26.69
CA PHE A 20 -12.27 1.56 26.52
C PHE A 20 -12.05 0.15 25.97
N SER A 21 -12.75 -0.84 26.50
CA SER A 21 -12.65 -2.23 26.00
C SER A 21 -13.06 -2.32 24.54
N ALA A 22 -14.16 -1.68 24.15
CA ALA A 22 -14.60 -1.59 22.76
C ALA A 22 -13.58 -0.86 21.88
N LEU A 23 -12.96 0.22 22.37
CA LEU A 23 -11.91 0.95 21.66
C LEU A 23 -10.65 0.10 21.47
N PHE A 24 -10.19 -0.62 22.50
CA PHE A 24 -9.03 -1.51 22.42
C PHE A 24 -9.30 -2.69 21.49
N LEU A 25 -10.50 -3.27 21.55
CA LEU A 25 -10.93 -4.29 20.59
C LEU A 25 -10.93 -3.72 19.17
N TRP A 26 -11.53 -2.56 18.95
CA TRP A 26 -11.55 -1.90 17.64
C TRP A 26 -10.14 -1.63 17.10
N LEU A 27 -9.25 -1.07 17.91
CA LEU A 27 -7.86 -0.80 17.54
C LEU A 27 -7.09 -2.09 17.25
N SER A 28 -7.37 -3.18 17.97
CA SER A 28 -6.76 -4.49 17.74
C SER A 28 -7.28 -5.15 16.45
N LEU A 29 -8.56 -4.97 16.11
CA LEU A 29 -9.15 -5.50 14.88
C LEU A 29 -8.84 -4.64 13.65
N ARG A 30 -8.49 -3.36 13.83
CA ARG A 30 -8.08 -2.47 12.73
C ARG A 30 -6.97 -3.14 11.91
N THR A 31 -7.13 -3.05 10.60
CA THR A 31 -6.24 -3.70 9.65
C THR A 31 -5.66 -2.65 8.72
N ASP A 32 -4.34 -2.62 8.63
CA ASP A 32 -3.64 -1.74 7.71
C ASP A 32 -3.41 -2.45 6.38
N PRO A 33 -3.62 -1.78 5.23
CA PRO A 33 -3.32 -2.35 3.94
C PRO A 33 -1.81 -2.65 3.83
N PRO A 34 -1.42 -3.79 3.25
CA PRO A 34 -0.02 -4.09 3.01
C PRO A 34 0.56 -3.09 2.00
N LYS A 35 1.83 -2.74 2.21
CA LYS A 35 2.54 -1.79 1.34
C LYS A 35 3.15 -2.55 0.18
N CYS A 36 2.89 -2.11 -1.05
CA CYS A 36 3.51 -2.66 -2.24
C CYS A 36 4.60 -1.71 -2.76
N SER A 37 5.77 -2.24 -3.06
CA SER A 37 6.86 -1.48 -3.65
C SER A 37 7.58 -2.28 -4.74
N LEU A 38 8.01 -1.58 -5.77
CA LEU A 38 8.81 -2.10 -6.88
C LEU A 38 10.30 -1.96 -6.53
N GLN A 39 10.98 -3.08 -6.31
CA GLN A 39 12.41 -3.10 -5.99
C GLN A 39 13.24 -2.89 -7.24
N SER A 40 13.15 -3.82 -8.19
CA SER A 40 13.86 -3.78 -9.46
C SER A 40 12.88 -3.89 -10.64
N LEU A 41 13.31 -3.31 -11.76
CA LEU A 41 12.64 -3.38 -13.05
C LEU A 41 13.72 -3.28 -14.13
N SER A 42 13.73 -4.24 -15.03
CA SER A 42 14.68 -4.34 -16.13
C SER A 42 13.95 -4.72 -17.42
N LEU A 43 14.25 -4.00 -18.49
CA LEU A 43 13.74 -4.21 -19.84
C LEU A 43 14.80 -4.94 -20.65
N LEU A 44 14.57 -6.21 -20.95
CA LEU A 44 15.45 -7.02 -21.80
C LEU A 44 14.94 -6.87 -23.23
N THR A 45 15.51 -5.92 -23.97
CA THR A 45 15.12 -5.58 -25.35
C THR A 45 15.44 -6.70 -26.35
N GLU A 46 16.47 -7.51 -26.10
CA GLU A 46 16.82 -8.67 -26.92
C GLU A 46 15.73 -9.75 -26.94
N ASN A 47 15.08 -9.97 -25.79
CA ASN A 47 14.07 -11.00 -25.60
C ASN A 47 12.66 -10.41 -25.47
N ASP A 48 12.47 -9.12 -25.77
CA ASP A 48 11.20 -8.41 -25.63
C ASP A 48 10.53 -8.69 -24.26
N THR A 49 11.30 -8.73 -23.17
CA THR A 49 10.81 -9.18 -21.86
C THR A 49 11.05 -8.13 -20.79
N VAL A 50 10.03 -7.92 -19.95
CA VAL A 50 10.11 -7.08 -18.75
C VAL A 50 10.30 -7.99 -17.55
N VAL A 51 11.39 -7.81 -16.80
CA VAL A 51 11.65 -8.54 -15.55
C VAL A 51 11.50 -7.57 -14.39
N PHE A 52 10.81 -7.99 -13.34
CA PHE A 52 10.54 -7.12 -12.19
C PHE A 52 10.53 -7.89 -10.88
N GLN A 53 10.77 -7.14 -9.80
CA GLN A 53 10.65 -7.65 -8.43
C GLN A 53 9.73 -6.77 -7.61
N LEU A 54 8.62 -7.35 -7.15
CA LEU A 54 7.72 -6.72 -6.20
C LEU A 54 8.05 -7.12 -4.77
N SER A 55 7.91 -6.14 -3.88
CA SER A 55 8.02 -6.29 -2.44
C SER A 55 6.69 -5.92 -1.79
N LEU A 56 6.02 -6.91 -1.24
CA LEU A 56 4.79 -6.71 -0.49
C LEU A 56 5.12 -6.81 0.99
N GLN A 57 4.87 -5.74 1.75
CA GLN A 57 5.16 -5.68 3.18
C GLN A 57 3.86 -5.71 3.96
N ASN A 58 3.68 -6.77 4.76
CA ASN A 58 2.61 -6.83 5.73
C ASN A 58 3.04 -6.09 7.00
N VAL A 59 2.42 -4.94 7.29
CA VAL A 59 2.71 -4.14 8.49
C VAL A 59 1.91 -4.62 9.71
N ASN A 60 0.90 -5.45 9.51
CA ASN A 60 0.02 -5.92 10.59
C ASN A 60 0.78 -6.85 11.54
N LYS A 61 0.61 -6.60 12.84
CA LYS A 61 1.32 -7.31 13.92
C LYS A 61 0.70 -8.67 14.22
N ASP A 62 -0.61 -8.76 14.08
CA ASP A 62 -1.49 -9.83 14.54
C ASP A 62 -2.16 -10.59 13.38
N LYS A 63 -2.09 -10.05 12.15
CA LYS A 63 -2.80 -10.58 10.98
C LYS A 63 -1.83 -11.05 9.90
N GLY A 64 -2.07 -12.24 9.36
CA GLY A 64 -1.46 -12.69 8.11
C GLY A 64 -2.25 -12.17 6.91
N VAL A 65 -1.64 -12.15 5.73
CA VAL A 65 -2.30 -11.70 4.49
C VAL A 65 -2.28 -12.81 3.47
N LYS A 66 -3.44 -13.20 2.97
CA LYS A 66 -3.58 -14.10 1.81
C LYS A 66 -3.89 -13.24 0.59
N TYR A 67 -2.96 -13.21 -0.36
CA TYR A 67 -3.13 -12.56 -1.65
C TYR A 67 -3.83 -13.53 -2.60
N GLY A 68 -4.75 -13.01 -3.39
CA GLY A 68 -5.22 -13.66 -4.60
C GLY A 68 -4.18 -13.52 -5.71
N VAL A 69 -4.63 -13.67 -6.96
CA VAL A 69 -3.79 -13.35 -8.12
C VAL A 69 -3.38 -11.88 -8.04
N VAL A 70 -2.10 -11.60 -8.24
CA VAL A 70 -1.58 -10.24 -8.37
C VAL A 70 -1.39 -9.95 -9.85
N LEU A 71 -2.22 -9.07 -10.39
CA LEU A 71 -2.09 -8.56 -11.74
C LEU A 71 -1.12 -7.39 -11.70
N VAL A 72 -0.11 -7.43 -12.55
CA VAL A 72 0.87 -6.35 -12.73
C VAL A 72 0.79 -5.92 -14.18
N THR A 73 0.57 -4.64 -14.40
CA THR A 73 0.43 -4.07 -15.74
C THR A 73 1.49 -3.00 -15.93
N PHE A 74 2.10 -3.04 -17.10
CA PHE A 74 3.10 -2.09 -17.55
C PHE A 74 2.48 -1.28 -18.68
N ALA A 75 2.58 0.03 -18.63
CA ALA A 75 2.06 0.90 -19.68
C ALA A 75 3.05 2.02 -20.01
N LEU A 76 3.16 2.33 -21.30
CA LEU A 76 4.00 3.42 -21.79
C LEU A 76 3.18 4.71 -21.86
N PHE A 77 3.81 5.84 -21.61
CA PHE A 77 3.17 7.13 -21.79
C PHE A 77 3.18 7.53 -23.27
N LEU A 78 2.00 7.81 -23.79
CA LEU A 78 1.80 8.41 -25.12
C LEU A 78 1.88 9.93 -25.04
N ASP A 79 1.33 10.49 -23.97
CA ASP A 79 1.34 11.91 -23.62
C ASP A 79 1.59 12.05 -22.11
N ASN A 80 1.50 13.26 -21.57
CA ASN A 80 1.68 13.51 -20.13
C ASN A 80 0.64 12.81 -19.24
N THR A 81 -0.53 12.47 -19.78
CA THR A 81 -1.66 11.88 -19.03
C THR A 81 -2.10 10.53 -19.58
N THR A 82 -1.86 10.29 -20.87
CA THR A 82 -2.38 9.12 -21.57
C THR A 82 -1.34 8.00 -21.59
N THR A 83 -1.75 6.80 -21.20
CA THR A 83 -0.90 5.61 -21.20
C THR A 83 -1.44 4.52 -22.13
N ARG A 84 -0.54 3.76 -22.75
CA ARG A 84 -0.84 2.60 -23.59
C ARG A 84 -0.30 1.33 -22.94
N PRO A 85 -1.09 0.23 -22.85
CA PRO A 85 -0.64 -1.01 -22.24
C PRO A 85 0.55 -1.60 -23.00
N LEU A 86 1.63 -1.91 -22.30
CA LEU A 86 2.86 -2.50 -22.82
C LEU A 86 2.83 -4.03 -22.65
N ALA A 87 2.70 -4.49 -21.41
CA ALA A 87 2.75 -5.89 -21.03
C ALA A 87 2.01 -6.12 -19.72
N ASN A 88 1.57 -7.36 -19.51
CA ASN A 88 0.89 -7.78 -18.29
C ASN A 88 1.56 -9.04 -17.73
N ALA A 89 1.71 -9.09 -16.41
CA ALA A 89 2.17 -10.26 -15.68
C ALA A 89 1.17 -10.64 -14.59
N THR A 90 1.17 -11.92 -14.25
CA THR A 90 0.34 -12.45 -13.17
C THR A 90 1.22 -13.20 -12.19
N LEU A 91 1.17 -12.82 -10.91
CA LEU A 91 1.79 -13.60 -9.85
C LEU A 91 0.74 -14.50 -9.19
N LEU A 92 1.13 -15.75 -8.94
CA LEU A 92 0.27 -16.73 -8.30
C LEU A 92 -0.13 -16.29 -6.88
N PRO A 93 -1.33 -16.67 -6.40
CA PRO A 93 -1.76 -16.43 -5.03
C PRO A 93 -0.76 -16.95 -4.01
N PHE A 94 -0.55 -16.19 -2.93
CA PHE A 94 0.37 -16.60 -1.88
C PHE A 94 -0.08 -16.10 -0.50
N TYR A 95 0.41 -16.77 0.53
CA TYR A 95 0.22 -16.36 1.91
C TYR A 95 1.47 -15.65 2.44
N GLN A 96 1.24 -14.62 3.24
CA GLN A 96 2.25 -13.84 3.91
C GLN A 96 1.98 -13.83 5.41
N GLY A 97 2.99 -14.21 6.20
CA GLY A 97 2.93 -14.17 7.65
C GLY A 97 2.83 -12.75 8.22
N ARG A 98 2.61 -12.67 9.54
CA ARG A 98 2.55 -11.42 10.30
C ARG A 98 3.90 -10.70 10.27
N ARG A 99 3.91 -9.37 10.05
CA ARG A 99 5.13 -8.55 9.94
C ARG A 99 6.20 -9.08 8.98
N LYS A 100 5.82 -9.89 7.99
CA LYS A 100 6.76 -10.41 6.99
C LYS A 100 6.75 -9.53 5.75
N THR A 101 7.81 -9.63 4.97
CA THR A 101 7.91 -9.05 3.63
C THR A 101 8.04 -10.18 2.63
N ALA A 102 7.20 -10.19 1.59
CA ALA A 102 7.26 -11.14 0.51
C ALA A 102 7.91 -10.46 -0.70
N ARG A 103 9.01 -11.04 -1.19
CA ARG A 103 9.63 -10.63 -2.46
C ARG A 103 9.18 -11.60 -3.53
N LYS A 104 8.64 -11.08 -4.62
CA LYS A 104 8.10 -11.85 -5.74
C LYS A 104 8.71 -11.36 -7.03
N TRP A 105 9.37 -12.27 -7.72
CA TRP A 105 9.89 -12.06 -9.06
C TRP A 105 8.80 -12.39 -10.07
N GLY A 106 8.79 -11.65 -11.16
CA GLY A 106 7.92 -11.91 -12.30
C GLY A 106 8.57 -11.43 -13.58
N SER A 107 8.06 -11.96 -14.69
CA SER A 107 8.40 -11.50 -16.02
C SER A 107 7.14 -11.37 -16.86
N ALA A 108 7.19 -10.50 -17.85
CA ALA A 108 6.13 -10.29 -18.83
C ALA A 108 6.75 -10.16 -20.22
N VAL A 109 6.19 -10.85 -21.21
CA VAL A 109 6.57 -10.62 -22.61
C VAL A 109 5.92 -9.32 -23.08
N ALA A 110 6.71 -8.43 -23.65
CA ALA A 110 6.36 -7.13 -24.18
C ALA A 110 6.73 -7.08 -25.68
N PRO A 111 5.86 -7.56 -26.58
CA PRO A 111 6.20 -7.65 -28.00
C PRO A 111 6.59 -6.30 -28.60
N ARG A 112 7.67 -6.31 -29.40
CA ARG A 112 8.23 -5.13 -30.07
C ARG A 112 8.65 -4.05 -29.08
N LEU A 113 9.24 -4.44 -27.95
CA LEU A 113 9.57 -3.56 -26.83
C LEU A 113 10.38 -2.35 -27.30
N LEU A 114 11.45 -2.60 -28.05
CA LEU A 114 12.34 -1.57 -28.59
C LEU A 114 11.59 -0.58 -29.49
N ALA A 115 10.82 -1.09 -30.46
CA ALA A 115 10.08 -0.25 -31.39
C ALA A 115 8.98 0.58 -30.70
N ARG A 116 8.43 0.08 -29.59
CA ARG A 116 7.40 0.78 -28.81
C ARG A 116 7.98 1.82 -27.86
N LEU A 117 9.14 1.55 -27.26
CA LEU A 117 9.90 2.51 -26.46
C LEU A 117 10.26 3.76 -27.28
N ASN A 118 10.75 3.57 -28.51
CA ASN A 118 11.13 4.66 -29.43
C ASN A 118 9.95 5.57 -29.82
N ARG A 119 8.70 5.12 -29.65
CA ARG A 119 7.49 5.89 -30.01
C ARG A 119 6.83 6.58 -28.81
N THR A 120 7.51 6.66 -27.67
CA THR A 120 6.95 7.26 -26.46
C THR A 120 7.26 8.76 -26.38
N ALA A 121 6.29 9.57 -25.95
CA ALA A 121 6.52 10.99 -25.67
C ALA A 121 7.23 11.22 -24.32
N ALA A 122 7.44 10.15 -23.54
CA ALA A 122 8.07 10.17 -22.23
C ALA A 122 9.59 9.94 -22.27
N VAL A 123 10.23 10.13 -23.42
CA VAL A 123 11.69 10.11 -23.52
C VAL A 123 12.24 11.46 -23.07
N LYS A 124 12.97 11.49 -21.95
CA LYS A 124 13.66 12.69 -21.46
C LYS A 124 15.12 12.34 -21.18
N ASN A 125 16.05 13.04 -21.83
CA ASN A 125 17.50 12.84 -21.65
C ASN A 125 17.96 11.38 -21.89
N GLY A 126 17.29 10.64 -22.77
CA GLY A 126 17.57 9.21 -23.01
C GLY A 126 16.93 8.24 -22.00
N ASN A 127 16.17 8.75 -21.01
CA ASN A 127 15.40 7.93 -20.08
C ASN A 127 13.93 7.86 -20.50
N VAL A 128 13.28 6.73 -20.24
CA VAL A 128 11.87 6.49 -20.53
C VAL A 128 11.10 6.36 -19.22
N PHE A 129 9.93 7.00 -19.13
CA PHE A 129 8.99 6.74 -18.03
C PHE A 129 8.00 5.62 -18.39
N LEU A 130 7.91 4.64 -17.51
CA LEU A 130 6.94 3.56 -17.57
C LEU A 130 5.95 3.69 -16.41
N ARG A 131 4.67 3.54 -16.72
CA ARG A 131 3.62 3.38 -15.71
C ARG A 131 3.56 1.92 -15.28
N VAL A 132 3.73 1.66 -14.00
CA VAL A 132 3.58 0.32 -13.41
C VAL A 132 2.41 0.34 -12.46
N GLU A 133 1.44 -0.55 -12.67
CA GLU A 133 0.26 -0.68 -11.82
C GLU A 133 0.09 -2.11 -11.36
N PHE A 134 -0.45 -2.29 -10.16
CA PHE A 134 -0.82 -3.59 -9.64
C PHE A 134 -2.27 -3.60 -9.16
N ALA A 135 -2.91 -4.75 -9.28
CA ALA A 135 -4.23 -5.00 -8.75
C ALA A 135 -4.29 -6.40 -8.13
N THR A 136 -4.79 -6.51 -6.90
CA THR A 136 -4.97 -7.80 -6.23
C THR A 136 -6.09 -7.77 -5.20
N ARG A 137 -6.58 -8.96 -4.84
CA ARG A 137 -7.54 -9.14 -3.75
C ARG A 137 -6.80 -9.72 -2.54
N VAL A 138 -7.03 -9.17 -1.37
CA VAL A 138 -6.42 -9.65 -0.11
C VAL A 138 -7.47 -10.09 0.89
N LYS A 139 -7.11 -11.11 1.68
CA LYS A 139 -7.84 -11.55 2.87
C LYS A 139 -6.90 -11.53 4.07
N TYR A 140 -7.39 -11.06 5.20
CA TYR A 140 -6.61 -10.99 6.43
C TYR A 140 -6.92 -12.18 7.33
N LYS A 141 -5.89 -12.96 7.68
CA LYS A 141 -6.01 -14.11 8.58
C LYS A 141 -5.79 -13.65 10.02
N VAL A 142 -6.80 -13.78 10.87
CA VAL A 142 -6.77 -13.37 12.28
C VAL A 142 -6.74 -14.58 13.21
N TRP A 143 -5.94 -14.42 14.27
CA TRP A 143 -5.75 -15.30 15.41
C TRP A 143 -5.26 -16.72 15.08
N LEU A 144 -5.96 -17.56 14.33
CA LEU A 144 -5.38 -18.79 13.74
C LEU A 144 -6.23 -19.41 12.61
N SER A 145 -7.53 -19.07 12.50
CA SER A 145 -8.46 -19.79 11.61
C SER A 145 -9.43 -18.90 10.81
N PHE A 146 -9.63 -17.65 11.19
CA PHE A 146 -10.67 -16.81 10.56
C PHE A 146 -10.06 -15.83 9.56
N TYR A 147 -10.70 -15.72 8.40
CA TYR A 147 -10.38 -14.71 7.41
C TYR A 147 -11.41 -13.58 7.49
N ILE A 148 -10.92 -12.36 7.71
CA ILE A 148 -11.74 -11.14 7.65
C ILE A 148 -11.94 -10.74 6.18
N LYS A 149 -12.90 -9.83 5.96
CA LYS A 149 -13.32 -9.21 4.69
C LYS A 149 -12.22 -9.13 3.63
N ARG A 150 -12.65 -9.35 2.38
CA ARG A 150 -11.82 -9.19 1.20
C ARG A 150 -11.64 -7.71 0.90
N HIS A 151 -10.42 -7.28 0.68
CA HIS A 151 -10.12 -5.94 0.19
C HIS A 151 -9.49 -6.01 -1.19
N HIS A 152 -9.80 -5.02 -2.02
CA HIS A 152 -9.11 -4.80 -3.28
C HIS A 152 -7.95 -3.84 -3.02
N LEU A 153 -6.75 -4.24 -3.40
CA LEU A 153 -5.58 -3.39 -3.39
C LEU A 153 -5.25 -3.05 -4.82
N VAL A 154 -5.20 -1.76 -5.10
CA VAL A 154 -4.77 -1.19 -6.37
C VAL A 154 -3.75 -0.12 -6.09
N GLY A 155 -2.81 0.05 -6.99
CA GLY A 155 -1.85 1.15 -6.92
C GLY A 155 -0.94 1.16 -8.11
N GLY A 156 -0.31 2.29 -8.35
CA GLY A 156 0.64 2.47 -9.41
C GLY A 156 1.69 3.53 -9.08
N ALA A 157 2.74 3.54 -9.89
CA ALA A 157 3.75 4.58 -9.87
C ALA A 157 4.34 4.74 -11.27
N ASN A 158 4.92 5.91 -11.49
CA ASN A 158 5.70 6.18 -12.69
C ASN A 158 7.15 5.85 -12.37
N VAL A 159 7.79 5.05 -13.21
CA VAL A 159 9.12 4.51 -13.01
C VAL A 159 9.99 4.99 -14.15
N GLU A 160 11.10 5.65 -13.80
CA GLU A 160 12.11 6.06 -14.76
C GLU A 160 13.08 4.93 -15.04
N ILE A 161 13.31 4.67 -16.33
CA ILE A 161 14.13 3.58 -16.85
C ILE A 161 15.12 4.19 -17.83
N ASN A 162 16.37 3.75 -17.77
CA ASN A 162 17.39 4.15 -18.74
C ASN A 162 17.14 3.39 -20.06
N ALA A 163 17.01 4.08 -21.19
CA ALA A 163 16.73 3.41 -22.48
C ALA A 163 17.91 2.54 -22.95
N SER A 164 19.14 2.88 -22.56
CA SER A 164 20.35 2.19 -23.01
C SER A 164 20.62 0.91 -22.22
N SER A 165 20.46 0.95 -20.89
CA SER A 165 20.64 -0.25 -20.05
C SER A 165 19.35 -1.05 -19.85
N GLY A 166 18.19 -0.44 -20.10
CA GLY A 166 16.89 -1.04 -19.80
C GLY A 166 16.59 -1.12 -18.31
N GLU A 167 17.46 -0.63 -17.44
CA GLU A 167 17.33 -0.73 -15.99
C GLU A 167 16.68 0.50 -15.38
N LYS A 168 15.96 0.27 -14.29
CA LYS A 168 15.42 1.32 -13.43
C LYS A 168 16.53 2.25 -12.94
N VAL A 169 16.32 3.56 -13.10
CA VAL A 169 17.31 4.60 -12.73
C VAL A 169 17.44 4.74 -11.20
N GLU A 170 16.31 4.71 -10.48
CA GLU A 170 16.34 4.90 -9.03
C GLU A 170 16.70 3.59 -8.29
N PRO A 171 17.79 3.56 -7.49
CA PRO A 171 18.18 2.35 -6.77
C PRO A 171 17.22 2.04 -5.60
N LYS A 172 16.49 3.04 -5.10
CA LYS A 172 15.53 2.87 -4.00
C LYS A 172 14.22 2.25 -4.50
N ALA A 173 13.60 1.42 -3.66
CA ALA A 173 12.30 0.82 -4.00
C ALA A 173 11.21 1.89 -4.13
N ILE A 174 10.46 1.87 -5.23
CA ILE A 174 9.38 2.83 -5.49
C ILE A 174 8.09 2.27 -4.91
N ARG A 175 7.37 3.04 -4.09
CA ARG A 175 6.07 2.60 -3.54
C ARG A 175 4.99 2.72 -4.60
N LEU A 176 4.24 1.64 -4.80
CA LEU A 176 3.06 1.62 -5.66
C LEU A 176 1.87 2.03 -4.79
N GLY A 177 1.35 3.24 -5.02
CA GLY A 177 0.29 3.84 -4.23
C GLY A 177 -0.83 4.37 -5.11
N ASP A 178 -1.74 5.14 -4.53
CA ASP A 178 -2.84 5.75 -5.29
C ASP A 178 -2.36 7.04 -5.99
N VAL A 179 -1.50 6.87 -7.01
CA VAL A 179 -0.91 7.97 -7.78
C VAL A 179 -1.48 7.93 -9.19
N PRO A 180 -2.12 8.98 -9.71
CA PRO A 180 -2.64 8.99 -11.08
C PRO A 180 -1.51 8.97 -12.13
N PRO A 181 -1.75 8.46 -13.35
CA PRO A 181 -0.75 8.44 -14.43
C PRO A 181 -0.55 9.86 -14.96
N ARG A 182 0.38 10.61 -14.37
CA ARG A 182 0.78 11.95 -14.81
C ARG A 182 2.29 12.11 -14.82
N LEU A 183 2.88 12.42 -15.98
CA LEU A 183 4.27 12.89 -16.05
C LEU A 183 4.35 14.31 -15.49
N GLY A 184 5.28 14.56 -14.55
CA GLY A 184 5.62 15.92 -14.10
C GLY A 184 4.98 16.42 -12.79
N SER A 185 4.40 15.56 -11.94
CA SER A 185 3.86 16.01 -10.63
C SER A 185 4.71 15.52 -9.46
N ARG A 186 5.25 16.47 -8.67
CA ARG A 186 5.85 16.21 -7.34
C ARG A 186 4.86 15.41 -6.50
N ALA A 187 5.34 14.32 -5.90
CA ALA A 187 4.54 13.50 -5.00
C ALA A 187 3.92 14.37 -3.90
N ALA A 188 2.59 14.34 -3.78
CA ALA A 188 1.89 14.93 -2.66
C ALA A 188 2.37 14.23 -1.38
N MET A 189 3.03 14.99 -0.50
CA MET A 189 3.45 14.52 0.80
C MET A 189 2.17 14.29 1.62
N VAL A 190 1.73 13.03 1.74
CA VAL A 190 0.61 12.67 2.61
C VAL A 190 1.05 12.87 4.06
N ARG A 191 0.71 14.04 4.61
CA ARG A 191 0.90 14.38 6.02
C ARG A 191 -0.22 13.71 6.82
N SER A 192 0.09 12.54 7.39
CA SER A 192 -0.82 11.82 8.29
C SER A 192 -0.87 12.54 9.65
N SER A 193 -1.82 13.46 9.80
CA SER A 193 -2.14 14.10 11.09
C SER A 193 -3.09 13.22 11.90
N TYR A 194 -2.56 12.35 12.76
CA TYR A 194 -3.37 11.57 13.71
C TYR A 194 -2.82 11.60 15.15
N VAL A 195 -2.09 12.65 15.55
CA VAL A 195 -1.46 12.71 16.89
C VAL A 195 -2.14 13.67 17.88
N ALA A 196 -3.05 14.54 17.47
CA ALA A 196 -3.57 15.59 18.36
C ALA A 196 -4.82 15.21 19.20
N VAL A 197 -5.55 14.14 18.89
CA VAL A 197 -6.88 13.90 19.52
C VAL A 197 -6.79 13.15 20.86
N VAL A 198 -5.67 12.51 21.17
CA VAL A 198 -5.55 11.70 22.41
C VAL A 198 -5.18 12.56 23.64
N GLY A 199 -4.49 13.70 23.45
CA GLY A 199 -3.98 14.52 24.56
C GLY A 199 -5.04 15.36 25.30
N VAL A 200 -6.16 15.68 24.64
CA VAL A 200 -7.21 16.55 25.21
C VAL A 200 -8.08 15.81 26.22
N PHE A 201 -8.30 14.50 26.03
CA PHE A 201 -9.10 13.71 26.97
C PHE A 201 -8.40 13.44 28.31
N VAL A 202 -7.07 13.40 28.34
CA VAL A 202 -6.31 13.13 29.57
C VAL A 202 -6.25 14.37 30.47
N THR A 203 -6.17 15.57 29.90
CA THR A 203 -6.06 16.82 30.68
C THR A 203 -7.38 17.27 31.31
N VAL A 204 -8.51 17.06 30.64
CA VAL A 204 -9.84 17.32 31.23
C VAL A 204 -10.12 16.38 32.41
N PHE A 205 -9.55 15.17 32.39
CA PHE A 205 -9.72 14.18 33.47
C PHE A 205 -8.96 14.54 34.75
N PHE A 206 -7.75 15.12 34.66
CA PHE A 206 -7.02 15.55 35.85
C PHE A 206 -7.68 16.76 36.54
N LEU A 207 -8.26 17.68 35.78
CA LEU A 207 -8.97 18.83 36.34
C LEU A 207 -10.33 18.45 36.97
N SER A 208 -10.97 17.38 36.51
CA SER A 208 -12.27 16.94 37.04
C SER A 208 -12.18 16.07 38.31
N CYS A 209 -10.98 15.59 38.66
CA CYS A 209 -10.74 14.74 39.84
C CYS A 209 -10.06 15.47 41.00
N VAL A 210 -9.54 16.69 40.81
CA VAL A 210 -8.88 17.46 41.87
C VAL A 210 -9.87 18.30 42.69
N ASP A 211 -11.06 18.60 42.16
CA ASP A 211 -12.06 19.45 42.81
C ASP A 211 -13.33 18.70 43.28
N GLY A 212 -13.23 17.41 43.64
CA GLY A 212 -14.38 16.56 44.01
C GLY A 212 -14.25 15.81 45.32
#